data_AF-A0A3N5NDL7-F1
#
_entry.id   AF-A0A3N5NDL7-F1
#
_cell.length_a   1.000
_cell.length_b   1.000
_cell.length_c   1.000
_cell.angle_alpha   90.00
_cell.angle_beta   90.00
_cell.angle_gamma   90.00
#
_symmetry.space_group_name_H-M   'P 1'
#
loop_
_entity.id
_entity.type
_entity.pdbx_description
1 polymer ?
#
loop_
_entity_poly.entity_id
_entity_poly.type
_entity_poly.pdbx_seq_one_letter_code
_entity_poly.pdbx_strand_id
1 'polypeptide(L)'
;MLMRSMLLAAAVAIAVPPVMAQQNKKPLKKGKQVVNAPKHRHQCKVGPYEKQTRLVMETVKDKPVYIAYWSSNGPFHCSFETWPGDGRARWTDSTTGTVINLISGSMLIEKNGDKYFIHARDVARMPYCGTFGSINGVLTVPARRGACDWRETGSEDSRNLFPEPTEPEPQTEPAPPTEPAPAAQTAAAGGYHAPLK
;
A
#
# COMPACT_ATOMS: atom_id res chain seq x y z
N MET A 1 27.28 29.03 35.04
CA MET A 1 26.49 30.03 34.29
C MET A 1 25.01 29.72 34.49
N LEU A 2 24.39 30.40 35.46
CA LEU A 2 22.94 30.44 35.62
C LEU A 2 22.38 31.40 34.58
N MET A 3 21.30 31.06 33.86
CA MET A 3 20.33 32.05 33.38
C MET A 3 19.01 31.41 32.90
N ARG A 4 17.96 31.68 33.70
CA ARG A 4 16.62 32.22 33.30
C ARG A 4 15.77 31.33 32.39
N SER A 5 14.78 30.57 32.88
CA SER A 5 13.46 31.03 33.39
C SER A 5 12.88 32.24 32.67
N MET A 6 11.97 32.00 31.72
CA MET A 6 10.85 32.89 31.40
C MET A 6 9.60 32.06 31.09
N LEU A 7 8.65 32.11 32.04
CA LEU A 7 7.23 31.93 31.76
C LEU A 7 6.73 33.13 30.94
N LEU A 8 5.87 32.90 29.96
CA LEU A 8 4.75 33.82 29.70
C LEU A 8 3.57 33.05 29.12
N ALA A 9 2.48 33.05 29.88
CA ALA A 9 1.18 32.54 29.49
C ALA A 9 0.37 33.65 28.80
N ALA A 10 -0.34 33.31 27.73
CA ALA A 10 -1.50 34.06 27.27
C ALA A 10 -2.50 33.07 26.65
N ALA A 11 -3.50 32.69 27.46
CA ALA A 11 -4.65 31.94 27.00
C ALA A 11 -5.76 32.92 26.59
N VAL A 12 -6.15 32.89 25.32
CA VAL A 12 -7.38 33.54 24.83
C VAL A 12 -8.34 32.44 24.42
N ALA A 13 -9.36 32.21 25.25
CA ALA A 13 -10.44 31.26 24.97
C ALA A 13 -11.58 32.00 24.28
N ILE A 14 -11.78 31.74 22.97
CA ILE A 14 -12.98 32.15 22.25
C ILE A 14 -13.90 30.93 22.18
N ALA A 15 -14.98 30.98 22.96
CA ALA A 15 -16.02 29.96 22.97
C ALA A 15 -16.98 30.19 21.79
N VAL A 16 -16.86 29.36 20.75
CA VAL A 16 -17.87 29.25 19.69
C VAL A 16 -18.63 27.94 19.93
N PRO A 17 -19.96 27.96 20.15
CA PRO A 17 -20.74 26.73 20.23
C PRO A 17 -21.04 26.22 18.80
N PRO A 18 -20.57 25.02 18.40
CA PRO A 18 -21.06 24.41 17.18
C PRO A 18 -22.45 23.82 17.42
N VAL A 19 -23.44 24.35 16.70
CA VAL A 19 -24.76 23.74 16.50
C VAL A 19 -24.57 22.36 15.86
N MET A 20 -24.68 21.32 16.68
CA MET A 20 -24.63 19.94 16.25
C MET A 20 -26.01 19.55 15.70
N ALA A 21 -26.16 19.64 14.37
CA ALA A 21 -27.24 18.97 13.66
C ALA A 21 -27.07 17.45 13.84
N GLN A 22 -27.86 16.86 14.75
CA GLN A 22 -27.98 15.42 14.92
C GLN A 22 -28.64 14.83 13.66
N GLN A 23 -27.83 14.52 12.66
CA GLN A 23 -28.25 13.62 11.58
C GLN A 23 -28.46 12.24 12.19
N ASN A 24 -29.73 11.83 12.24
CA ASN A 24 -30.20 10.54 12.68
C ASN A 24 -29.74 9.46 11.68
N LYS A 25 -28.45 9.14 11.70
CA LYS A 25 -27.85 8.07 10.91
C LYS A 25 -28.32 6.76 11.52
N LYS A 26 -29.29 6.11 10.87
CA LYS A 26 -29.71 4.73 11.18
C LYS A 26 -28.44 3.90 11.38
N PRO A 27 -28.28 3.19 12.52
CA PRO A 27 -27.11 2.37 12.75
C PRO A 27 -27.07 1.31 11.65
N LEU A 28 -26.14 1.46 10.71
CA LEU A 28 -25.77 0.39 9.79
C LEU A 28 -25.45 -0.80 10.69
N LYS A 29 -26.30 -1.84 10.62
CA LYS A 29 -26.05 -3.13 11.25
C LYS A 29 -24.67 -3.57 10.77
N LYS A 30 -23.65 -3.37 11.62
CA LYS A 30 -22.32 -3.96 11.43
C LYS A 30 -22.55 -5.46 11.40
N GLY A 31 -22.63 -6.02 10.19
CA GLY A 31 -22.64 -7.45 9.99
C GLY A 31 -21.48 -7.98 10.81
N LYS A 32 -21.79 -8.90 11.73
CA LYS A 32 -20.81 -9.55 12.58
C LYS A 32 -19.92 -10.34 11.64
N GLN A 33 -18.85 -9.72 11.16
CA GLN A 33 -17.88 -10.35 10.29
C GLN A 33 -17.35 -11.52 11.11
N VAL A 34 -17.74 -12.73 10.72
CA VAL A 34 -17.20 -13.96 11.30
C VAL A 34 -15.76 -13.98 10.85
N VAL A 35 -14.90 -13.31 11.61
CA VAL A 35 -13.45 -13.39 11.43
C VAL A 35 -13.12 -14.83 11.77
N ASN A 36 -12.96 -15.65 10.75
CA ASN A 36 -12.40 -16.98 10.91
C ASN A 36 -11.08 -16.80 11.67
N ALA A 37 -11.02 -17.32 12.89
CA ALA A 37 -9.83 -17.17 13.72
C ALA A 37 -8.61 -17.70 12.94
N PRO A 38 -7.46 -16.99 13.01
CA PRO A 38 -6.25 -17.40 12.32
C PRO A 38 -5.88 -18.82 12.75
N LYS A 39 -5.68 -19.71 11.76
CA LYS A 39 -5.44 -21.13 12.02
C LYS A 39 -3.98 -21.39 12.38
N HIS A 40 -3.06 -20.62 11.81
CA HIS A 40 -1.63 -20.75 12.04
C HIS A 40 -0.99 -19.37 12.20
N ARG A 41 -0.15 -19.22 13.22
CA ARG A 41 0.64 -18.02 13.49
C ARG A 41 2.12 -18.38 13.45
N HIS A 42 2.85 -17.75 12.55
CA HIS A 42 4.28 -17.90 12.32
C HIS A 42 5.00 -16.73 12.99
N GLN A 43 6.04 -17.00 13.76
CA GLN A 43 6.85 -15.98 14.41
C GLN A 43 8.32 -16.24 14.10
N CYS A 44 8.99 -15.24 13.52
CA CYS A 44 10.39 -15.30 13.16
C CYS A 44 11.18 -14.19 13.83
N LYS A 45 12.41 -14.52 14.20
CA LYS A 45 13.42 -13.61 14.72
C LYS A 45 14.78 -14.06 14.20
N VAL A 46 15.48 -13.19 13.48
CA VAL A 46 16.79 -13.46 12.87
C VAL A 46 17.74 -12.33 13.24
N GLY A 47 18.97 -12.67 13.61
CA GLY A 47 20.04 -11.71 13.88
C GLY A 47 20.09 -11.12 15.30
N PRO A 48 21.22 -10.47 15.65
CA PRO A 48 21.45 -9.81 16.94
C PRO A 48 20.61 -8.54 17.05
N TYR A 49 20.34 -8.05 18.26
CA TYR A 49 19.39 -6.96 18.52
C TYR A 49 19.68 -5.68 17.71
N GLU A 50 20.94 -5.38 17.43
CA GLU A 50 21.38 -4.20 16.66
C GLU A 50 21.10 -4.35 15.16
N LYS A 51 20.97 -5.58 14.64
CA LYS A 51 20.69 -5.90 13.24
C LYS A 51 19.73 -7.08 13.15
N GLN A 52 18.51 -6.88 13.65
CA GLN A 52 17.54 -7.95 13.81
C GLN A 52 16.37 -7.76 12.87
N THR A 53 15.86 -8.87 12.36
CA THR A 53 14.60 -8.94 11.62
C THR A 53 13.62 -9.79 12.41
N ARG A 54 12.41 -9.29 12.63
CA ARG A 54 11.29 -10.00 13.24
C ARG A 54 10.09 -9.98 12.31
N LEU A 55 9.35 -11.06 12.33
CA LEU A 55 8.11 -11.19 11.58
C LEU A 55 7.09 -11.95 12.40
N VAL A 56 5.85 -11.47 12.39
CA VAL A 56 4.67 -12.24 12.75
C VAL A 56 3.78 -12.33 11.52
N MET A 57 3.39 -13.54 11.13
CA MET A 57 2.48 -13.76 10.01
C MET A 57 1.39 -14.73 10.43
N GLU A 58 0.14 -14.40 10.12
CA GLU A 58 -0.98 -15.32 10.35
C GLU A 58 -1.54 -15.80 9.02
N THR A 59 -1.85 -17.10 8.96
CA THR A 59 -2.39 -17.72 7.76
C THR A 59 -3.72 -18.44 8.02
N VAL A 60 -4.61 -18.38 7.02
CA VAL A 60 -5.87 -19.13 6.96
C VAL A 60 -5.88 -19.89 5.64
N LYS A 61 -5.98 -21.23 5.72
CA LYS A 61 -5.88 -22.11 4.54
C LYS A 61 -4.63 -21.80 3.69
N ASP A 62 -3.48 -21.68 4.37
CA ASP A 62 -2.18 -21.35 3.76
C ASP A 62 -2.06 -19.98 3.10
N LYS A 63 -3.10 -19.14 3.15
CA LYS A 63 -3.07 -17.77 2.68
C LYS A 63 -2.76 -16.81 3.82
N PRO A 64 -1.83 -15.85 3.65
CA PRO A 64 -1.58 -14.84 4.66
C PRO A 64 -2.79 -13.91 4.81
N VAL A 65 -3.16 -13.63 6.06
CA VAL A 65 -4.26 -12.72 6.41
C VAL A 65 -3.82 -11.56 7.30
N TYR A 66 -2.61 -11.64 7.85
CA TYR A 66 -1.99 -10.61 8.67
C TYR A 66 -0.48 -10.74 8.57
N ILE A 67 0.21 -9.60 8.52
CA ILE A 67 1.66 -9.52 8.62
C ILE A 67 2.04 -8.35 9.53
N ALA A 68 3.01 -8.59 10.41
CA ALA A 68 3.72 -7.56 11.14
C ALA A 68 5.22 -7.81 10.97
N TYR A 69 5.92 -6.82 10.46
CA TYR A 69 7.35 -6.83 10.24
C TYR A 69 8.01 -5.81 11.15
N TRP A 70 9.15 -6.19 11.72
CA TRP A 70 10.00 -5.27 12.48
C TRP A 70 11.46 -5.54 12.11
N SER A 71 12.25 -4.49 11.95
CA SER A 71 13.70 -4.63 11.85
C SER A 71 14.46 -3.55 12.60
N SER A 72 15.71 -3.85 12.95
CA SER A 72 16.65 -2.91 13.54
C SER A 72 17.92 -2.82 12.73
N ASN A 73 18.52 -1.63 12.71
CA ASN A 73 19.86 -1.40 12.18
C ASN A 73 20.52 -0.27 12.99
N GLY A 74 21.31 -0.64 14.00
CA GLY A 74 21.84 0.29 14.99
C GLY A 74 20.72 0.93 15.81
N PRO A 75 20.66 2.28 15.91
CA PRO A 75 19.64 2.98 16.68
C PRO A 75 18.27 3.07 15.96
N PHE A 76 18.20 2.59 14.72
CA PHE A 76 17.02 2.75 13.88
C PHE A 76 16.17 1.49 13.91
N HIS A 77 14.86 1.69 14.06
CA HIS A 77 13.87 0.63 14.08
C HIS A 77 12.81 0.89 13.02
N CYS A 78 12.53 -0.13 12.23
CA CYS A 78 11.51 -0.16 11.21
C CYS A 78 10.36 -1.04 11.67
N SER A 79 9.12 -0.58 11.54
CA SER A 79 7.98 -1.47 11.73
C SER A 79 6.81 -1.12 10.84
N PHE A 80 6.13 -2.14 10.34
CA PHE A 80 4.80 -2.00 9.77
C PHE A 80 3.98 -3.24 10.06
N GLU A 81 2.68 -3.04 10.07
CA GLU A 81 1.70 -4.10 10.12
C GLU A 81 0.62 -3.82 9.09
N THR A 82 0.12 -4.87 8.46
CA THR A 82 -0.96 -4.75 7.48
C THR A 82 -1.78 -6.03 7.42
N TRP A 83 -3.02 -5.88 6.96
CA TRP A 83 -3.98 -6.94 6.71
C TRP A 83 -4.87 -6.51 5.52
N PRO A 84 -5.56 -7.45 4.86
CA PRO A 84 -6.47 -7.11 3.77
C PRO A 84 -7.54 -6.09 4.22
N GLY A 85 -7.61 -4.96 3.51
CA GLY A 85 -8.58 -3.91 3.77
C GLY A 85 -8.19 -2.89 4.84
N ASP A 86 -6.92 -2.86 5.29
CA ASP A 86 -6.42 -1.86 6.24
C ASP A 86 -6.32 -0.43 5.66
N GLY A 87 -6.45 -0.29 4.34
CA GLY A 87 -6.39 0.98 3.61
C GLY A 87 -4.97 1.54 3.42
N ARG A 88 -3.93 0.87 3.95
CA ARG A 88 -2.52 1.29 3.84
C ARG A 88 -1.70 0.41 2.90
N ALA A 89 -2.13 -0.82 2.69
CA ALA A 89 -1.52 -1.72 1.72
C ALA A 89 -2.56 -2.36 0.82
N ARG A 90 -2.17 -2.63 -0.43
CA ARG A 90 -2.99 -3.38 -1.38
C ARG A 90 -2.49 -4.82 -1.45
N TRP A 91 -3.34 -5.74 -1.01
CA TRP A 91 -3.11 -7.18 -1.07
C TRP A 91 -3.66 -7.74 -2.39
N THR A 92 -2.90 -8.59 -3.06
CA THR A 92 -3.30 -9.23 -4.32
C THR A 92 -2.77 -10.66 -4.35
N ASP A 93 -3.67 -11.62 -4.46
CA ASP A 93 -3.29 -13.03 -4.63
C ASP A 93 -2.93 -13.29 -6.10
N SER A 94 -1.83 -14.00 -6.33
CA SER A 94 -1.39 -14.51 -7.63
C SER A 94 -1.22 -16.03 -7.57
N THR A 95 -0.85 -16.64 -8.70
CA THR A 95 -0.50 -18.07 -8.76
C THR A 95 0.75 -18.40 -7.96
N THR A 96 1.68 -17.46 -7.85
CA THR A 96 2.96 -17.62 -7.15
C THR A 96 2.84 -17.39 -5.64
N GLY A 97 1.96 -16.49 -5.23
CA GLY A 97 1.81 -16.14 -3.81
C GLY A 97 0.94 -14.91 -3.59
N THR A 98 1.02 -14.33 -2.39
CA THR A 98 0.31 -13.08 -2.09
C THR A 98 1.29 -11.91 -2.19
N VAL A 99 0.96 -10.95 -3.05
CA VAL A 99 1.68 -9.68 -3.20
C VAL A 99 1.02 -8.63 -2.30
N ILE A 100 1.83 -7.95 -1.49
CA ILE A 100 1.43 -6.86 -0.61
C ILE A 100 2.15 -5.60 -1.09
N ASN A 101 1.42 -4.72 -1.75
CA ASN A 101 1.93 -3.42 -2.16
C ASN A 101 1.78 -2.45 -0.99
N LEU A 102 2.91 -2.02 -0.43
CA LEU A 102 2.97 -1.09 0.68
C LEU A 102 2.90 0.35 0.14
N ILE A 103 2.91 1.34 1.04
CA ILE A 103 3.02 2.76 0.65
C ILE A 103 4.28 2.98 -0.20
N SER A 104 5.35 2.25 0.12
CA SER A 104 6.58 2.24 -0.66
C SER A 104 7.18 0.84 -0.66
N GLY A 105 7.43 0.31 -1.86
CA GLY A 105 7.89 -1.05 -2.09
C GLY A 105 6.78 -2.09 -2.04
N SER A 106 7.19 -3.35 -2.11
CA SER A 106 6.27 -4.49 -2.10
C SER A 106 6.86 -5.68 -1.35
N MET A 107 5.97 -6.57 -0.93
CA MET A 107 6.34 -7.88 -0.42
C MET A 107 5.62 -8.98 -1.20
N LEU A 108 6.32 -10.07 -1.51
CA LEU A 108 5.70 -11.29 -2.03
C LEU A 108 5.90 -12.40 -1.01
N ILE A 109 4.79 -13.05 -0.65
CA ILE A 109 4.76 -14.20 0.24
C ILE A 109 4.47 -15.41 -0.64
N GLU A 110 5.50 -16.18 -0.94
CA GLU A 110 5.39 -17.46 -1.66
C GLU A 110 5.36 -18.60 -0.65
N LYS A 111 4.60 -19.65 -0.94
CA LYS A 111 4.66 -20.91 -0.20
C LYS A 111 5.29 -21.96 -1.11
N ASN A 112 6.39 -22.57 -0.67
CA ASN A 112 7.01 -23.68 -1.36
C ASN A 112 7.26 -24.81 -0.36
N GLY A 113 6.45 -25.87 -0.47
CA GLY A 113 6.45 -26.99 0.46
C GLY A 113 6.08 -26.59 1.88
N ASP A 114 7.02 -26.81 2.80
CA ASP A 114 6.91 -26.55 4.23
C ASP A 114 7.52 -25.21 4.64
N LYS A 115 7.77 -24.31 3.70
CA LYS A 115 8.36 -22.98 3.94
C LYS A 115 7.56 -21.90 3.24
N TYR A 116 7.60 -20.71 3.85
CA TYR A 116 7.20 -19.46 3.23
C TYR A 116 8.46 -18.65 2.91
N PHE A 117 8.50 -18.09 1.71
CA PHE A 117 9.53 -17.17 1.26
C PHE A 117 8.91 -15.80 1.17
N ILE A 118 9.44 -14.86 1.96
CA ILE A 118 8.92 -13.50 2.05
C ILE A 118 9.97 -12.58 1.43
N HIS A 119 9.71 -12.21 0.19
CA HIS A 119 10.55 -11.34 -0.59
C HIS A 119 10.15 -9.89 -0.30
N ALA A 120 11.04 -9.10 0.27
CA ALA A 120 10.87 -7.66 0.40
C ALA A 120 11.62 -6.97 -0.74
N ARG A 121 10.92 -6.12 -1.49
CA ARG A 121 11.48 -5.35 -2.61
C ARG A 121 11.22 -3.87 -2.40
N ASP A 122 12.30 -3.10 -2.33
CA ASP A 122 12.33 -1.65 -2.26
C ASP A 122 11.40 -1.07 -1.18
N VAL A 123 11.23 -1.79 -0.06
CA VAL A 123 10.39 -1.33 1.04
C VAL A 123 11.11 -0.17 1.73
N ALA A 124 10.69 1.06 1.44
CA ALA A 124 11.41 2.23 1.90
C ALA A 124 11.41 2.31 3.42
N ARG A 125 12.58 2.61 3.99
CA ARG A 125 12.73 2.81 5.43
C ARG A 125 12.12 4.11 5.91
N MET A 126 12.06 5.14 5.08
CA MET A 126 11.60 6.47 5.52
C MET A 126 10.17 6.46 6.10
N PRO A 127 9.15 5.91 5.42
CA PRO A 127 7.78 5.89 5.94
C PRO A 127 7.60 5.02 7.21
N TYR A 128 8.56 4.14 7.53
CA TYR A 128 8.42 3.16 8.61
C TYR A 128 9.45 3.31 9.75
N CYS A 129 10.56 4.01 9.50
CA CYS A 129 11.73 4.03 10.36
C CYS A 129 12.39 5.42 10.49
N GLY A 130 11.93 6.42 9.72
CA GLY A 130 12.53 7.77 9.74
C GLY A 130 13.96 7.84 9.18
N THR A 131 14.41 6.81 8.46
CA THR A 131 15.75 6.77 7.83
C THR A 131 15.67 6.55 6.34
N PHE A 132 16.66 7.03 5.61
CA PHE A 132 16.81 6.71 4.19
C PHE A 132 17.22 5.25 3.96
N GLY A 133 16.99 4.78 2.74
CA GLY A 133 17.30 3.42 2.28
C GLY A 133 16.06 2.54 2.12
N SER A 134 16.30 1.32 1.67
CA SER A 134 15.25 0.33 1.37
C SER A 134 15.58 -1.00 2.03
N ILE A 135 14.54 -1.76 2.35
CA ILE A 135 14.67 -3.13 2.81
C ILE A 135 14.52 -4.03 1.58
N ASN A 136 15.59 -4.76 1.28
CA ASN A 136 15.67 -5.73 0.19
C ASN A 136 16.18 -7.06 0.76
N GLY A 137 15.44 -8.13 0.55
CA GLY A 137 15.86 -9.45 1.01
C GLY A 137 14.78 -10.50 0.96
N VAL A 138 15.16 -11.70 1.37
CA VAL A 138 14.26 -12.86 1.47
C VAL A 138 14.31 -13.39 2.90
N LEU A 139 13.16 -13.37 3.57
CA LEU A 139 12.97 -14.05 4.84
C LEU A 139 12.38 -15.43 4.59
N THR A 140 13.12 -16.47 4.96
CA THR A 140 12.63 -17.85 4.92
C THR A 140 11.99 -18.20 6.26
N VAL A 141 10.71 -18.54 6.23
CA VAL A 141 9.89 -18.86 7.40
C VAL A 141 9.42 -20.31 7.31
N PRO A 142 9.80 -21.21 8.22
CA PRO A 142 9.24 -22.55 8.21
C PRO A 142 7.75 -22.51 8.53
N ALA A 143 6.93 -23.26 7.79
CA ALA A 143 5.49 -23.38 8.01
C ALA A 143 5.15 -24.12 9.32
N ARG A 144 6.14 -24.82 9.88
CA ARG A 144 6.11 -25.45 11.20
C ARG A 144 7.18 -24.80 12.09
N ARG A 145 7.28 -25.24 13.35
CA ARG A 145 8.33 -24.78 14.25
C ARG A 145 9.71 -25.01 13.63
N GLY A 146 10.57 -23.99 13.65
CA GLY A 146 11.93 -24.06 13.12
C GLY A 146 12.63 -22.72 13.19
N ALA A 147 13.90 -22.69 12.77
CA ALA A 147 14.67 -21.47 12.66
C ALA A 147 14.31 -20.73 11.36
N CYS A 148 14.35 -19.40 11.42
CA CYS A 148 14.15 -18.55 10.27
C CYS A 148 15.50 -18.05 9.76
N ASP A 149 15.57 -17.72 8.48
CA ASP A 149 16.78 -17.23 7.83
C ASP A 149 16.49 -15.95 7.06
N TRP A 150 17.40 -14.98 7.11
CA TRP A 150 17.29 -13.70 6.42
C TRP A 150 18.49 -13.52 5.51
N ARG A 151 18.22 -13.37 4.20
CA ARG A 151 19.23 -13.05 3.20
C ARG A 151 18.94 -11.69 2.59
N GLU A 152 19.81 -10.72 2.85
CA GLU A 152 19.76 -9.43 2.16
C GLU A 152 20.05 -9.63 0.66
N THR A 153 19.33 -8.89 -0.17
CA THR A 153 19.53 -8.88 -1.62
C THR A 153 19.87 -7.47 -2.08
N GLY A 154 20.69 -7.34 -3.12
CA GLY A 154 20.91 -6.06 -3.78
C GLY A 154 19.60 -5.52 -4.38
N SER A 155 19.54 -4.21 -4.62
CA SER A 155 18.39 -3.60 -5.31
C SER A 155 18.20 -4.18 -6.71
N GLU A 156 19.29 -4.55 -7.41
CA GLU A 156 19.22 -5.15 -8.75
C GLU A 156 18.66 -6.57 -8.71
N ASP A 157 19.16 -7.42 -7.80
CA ASP A 157 18.67 -8.79 -7.63
C ASP A 157 17.18 -8.84 -7.29
N SER A 158 16.72 -7.86 -6.51
CA SER A 158 15.34 -7.77 -6.07
C SER A 158 14.37 -7.49 -7.23
N ARG A 159 14.84 -6.84 -8.31
CA ARG A 159 14.03 -6.58 -9.50
C ARG A 159 13.75 -7.84 -10.32
N ASN A 160 14.68 -8.77 -10.35
CA ASN A 160 14.54 -10.01 -11.15
C ASN A 160 13.55 -11.01 -10.52
N LEU A 161 13.28 -10.91 -9.22
CA LEU A 161 12.38 -11.84 -8.51
C LEU A 161 10.90 -11.55 -8.73
N PHE A 162 10.58 -10.35 -9.20
CA PHE A 162 9.22 -9.95 -9.52
C PHE A 162 9.28 -9.42 -10.94
N PRO A 163 8.90 -10.23 -11.95
CA PRO A 163 8.72 -9.66 -13.29
C PRO A 163 7.80 -8.47 -13.11
N GLU A 164 8.30 -7.29 -13.50
CA GLU A 164 7.48 -6.09 -13.52
C GLU A 164 6.20 -6.48 -14.25
N PRO A 165 5.01 -6.21 -13.70
CA PRO A 165 3.78 -6.49 -14.43
C PRO A 165 4.00 -5.81 -15.77
N THR A 166 4.11 -6.59 -16.85
CA THR A 166 4.39 -6.05 -18.18
C THR A 166 3.36 -4.98 -18.36
N GLU A 167 3.79 -3.71 -18.26
CA GLU A 167 2.89 -2.58 -18.42
C GLU A 167 2.23 -2.87 -19.75
N PRO A 168 0.90 -3.05 -19.80
CA PRO A 168 0.25 -3.45 -21.04
C PRO A 168 0.76 -2.46 -22.08
N GLU A 169 1.44 -2.96 -23.12
CA GLU A 169 2.00 -2.13 -24.18
C GLU A 169 0.97 -1.04 -24.45
N PRO A 170 1.38 0.25 -24.42
CA PRO A 170 0.45 1.36 -24.57
C PRO A 170 -0.48 0.97 -25.70
N GLN A 171 -1.74 0.67 -25.37
CA GLN A 171 -2.68 0.31 -26.41
C GLN A 171 -2.73 1.56 -27.24
N THR A 172 -2.12 1.51 -28.43
CA THR A 172 -2.16 2.60 -29.39
C THR A 172 -3.63 2.92 -29.51
N GLU A 173 -4.05 4.01 -28.86
CA GLU A 173 -5.42 4.45 -28.86
C GLU A 173 -5.77 4.52 -30.34
N PRO A 174 -6.78 3.74 -30.81
CA PRO A 174 -7.12 3.73 -32.21
C PRO A 174 -7.28 5.19 -32.61
N ALA A 175 -6.52 5.61 -33.63
CA ALA A 175 -6.47 7.00 -34.04
C ALA A 175 -7.91 7.54 -34.07
N PRO A 176 -8.16 8.73 -33.49
CA PRO A 176 -9.49 9.29 -33.44
C PRO A 176 -10.08 9.23 -34.86
N PRO A 177 -11.33 8.75 -35.03
CA PRO A 177 -11.92 8.65 -36.35
C PRO A 177 -11.81 10.00 -37.03
N THR A 178 -11.11 10.05 -38.16
CA THR A 178 -10.93 11.27 -38.94
C THR A 178 -12.31 11.86 -39.21
N GLU A 179 -12.62 12.99 -38.57
CA GLU A 179 -13.87 13.70 -38.77
C GLU A 179 -13.97 14.07 -40.26
N PRO A 180 -15.03 13.65 -40.98
CA PRO A 180 -15.16 13.96 -42.39
C PRO A 180 -15.24 15.47 -42.56
N ALA A 181 -14.40 16.01 -43.45
CA ALA A 181 -14.33 17.43 -43.74
C ALA A 181 -15.73 18.01 -44.01
N PRO A 182 -16.06 19.19 -43.45
CA PRO A 182 -17.37 19.79 -43.65
C PRO A 182 -17.61 20.04 -45.14
N ALA A 183 -18.69 19.45 -45.67
CA ALA A 183 -19.16 19.71 -47.01
C ALA A 183 -19.47 21.20 -47.16
N ALA A 184 -18.82 21.84 -48.13
CA ALA A 184 -19.03 23.24 -48.47
C ALA A 184 -20.51 23.50 -48.78
N GLN A 185 -21.19 24.20 -47.88
CA GLN A 185 -22.57 24.64 -48.10
C GLN A 185 -22.55 25.78 -49.12
N THR A 186 -23.07 25.49 -50.31
CA THR A 186 -23.31 26.48 -51.36
C THR A 186 -24.47 27.37 -50.93
N ALA A 187 -24.19 28.65 -50.66
CA ALA A 187 -25.21 29.65 -50.34
C ALA A 187 -26.06 29.94 -51.59
N ALA A 188 -27.32 29.53 -51.58
CA ALA A 188 -28.31 29.96 -52.55
C ALA A 188 -28.97 31.26 -52.06
N ALA A 189 -28.72 32.35 -52.78
CA ALA A 189 -29.37 33.63 -52.58
C ALA A 189 -30.84 33.56 -53.04
N GLY A 190 -31.78 33.61 -52.09
CA GLY A 190 -33.21 33.76 -52.35
C GLY A 190 -33.66 35.18 -52.01
N GLY A 191 -33.85 36.02 -53.03
CA GLY A 191 -34.37 37.37 -52.90
C GLY A 191 -35.87 37.38 -52.59
N TYR A 192 -36.26 38.08 -51.52
CA TYR A 192 -37.65 38.38 -51.21
C TYR A 192 -38.09 39.66 -51.93
N HIS A 193 -39.03 39.52 -52.86
CA HIS A 193 -39.82 40.62 -53.41
C HIS A 193 -41.06 40.83 -52.51
N ALA A 194 -41.21 42.04 -51.96
CA ALA A 194 -42.43 42.48 -51.30
C ALA A 194 -43.33 43.25 -52.29
N PRO A 195 -44.66 43.01 -52.32
CA PRO A 195 -45.59 43.88 -53.02
C PRO A 195 -46.06 45.02 -52.10
N LEU A 196 -45.99 46.24 -52.65
CA LEU A 196 -46.58 47.47 -52.12
C LEU A 196 -48.12 47.39 -52.15
N LYS A 197 -48.75 47.89 -51.08
CA LYS A 197 -50.15 48.35 -51.07
C LYS A 197 -50.16 49.77 -50.52
#